data_AF-A0A519USS6-F1
#
_entry.id   AF-A0A519USS6-F1
#
_cell.length_a   1.000
_cell.length_b   1.000
_cell.length_c   1.000
_cell.angle_alpha   90.00
_cell.angle_beta   90.00
_cell.angle_gamma   90.00
#
_symmetry.space_group_name_H-M   'P 1'
#
loop_
_entity.id
_entity.type
_entity.pdbx_description
1 polymer ?
#
loop_
_entity_poly.entity_id
_entity_poly.type
_entity_poly.pdbx_seq_one_letter_code
_entity_poly.pdbx_strand_id
1 'polypeptide(L)'
;MRFRFVFAVLIARFRWLAAGLFLALLGGAGHAAPLPAPQAFVRQFGPADGLSQPFIYCLLQDRQGYLWLGTAEGLVRYDGARFVTLTTQDGLAEDFVTGLWEEPGTGRLWVAHNEGGRSLRPAPGTAFRAVAASVALPKA
;
A
#
# COMPACT_ATOMS: atom_id res chain seq x y z
N MET A 1 51.13 -67.93 14.69
CA MET A 1 52.54 -67.56 14.35
C MET A 1 52.55 -67.23 12.86
N ARG A 2 52.92 -66.09 12.29
CA ARG A 2 53.70 -64.88 12.60
C ARG A 2 53.17 -63.83 11.57
N PHE A 3 52.86 -62.57 11.86
CA PHE A 3 53.79 -61.45 11.90
C PHE A 3 52.96 -60.19 12.20
N ARG A 4 52.78 -59.88 13.49
CA ARG A 4 52.80 -58.49 13.94
C ARG A 4 54.28 -58.07 13.86
N PHE A 5 54.58 -56.79 13.64
CA PHE A 5 55.94 -56.22 13.49
C PHE A 5 56.54 -56.26 12.08
N VAL A 6 56.03 -55.44 11.16
CA VAL A 6 56.92 -54.55 10.41
C VAL A 6 56.19 -53.22 10.19
N PHE A 7 56.92 -52.12 10.37
CA PHE A 7 56.57 -50.74 10.00
C PHE A 7 55.69 -49.90 10.93
N ALA A 8 56.07 -49.89 12.20
CA ALA A 8 56.07 -48.67 13.00
C ALA A 8 57.11 -47.65 12.46
N VAL A 9 56.88 -46.98 11.31
CA VAL A 9 57.63 -45.75 10.90
C VAL A 9 56.78 -44.77 10.06
N LEU A 10 55.44 -44.81 10.10
CA LEU A 10 54.63 -43.87 9.30
C LEU A 10 53.75 -42.93 10.14
N ILE A 11 54.30 -42.40 11.24
CA ILE A 11 53.64 -41.39 12.08
C ILE A 11 54.08 -39.94 11.76
N ALA A 12 55.11 -39.68 10.95
CA ALA A 12 55.76 -38.36 10.95
C ALA A 12 55.53 -37.45 9.72
N ARG A 13 54.58 -37.72 8.82
CA ARG A 13 54.39 -36.87 7.62
C ARG A 13 52.94 -36.49 7.27
N PHE A 14 52.00 -36.67 8.19
CA PHE A 14 50.60 -36.30 7.96
C PHE A 14 50.05 -35.36 9.06
N ARG A 15 50.86 -34.36 9.46
CA ARG A 15 50.47 -33.32 10.43
C ARG A 15 50.60 -31.87 9.90
N TRP A 16 50.76 -31.68 8.58
CA TRP A 16 50.86 -30.36 7.95
C TRP A 16 49.86 -30.11 6.81
N LEU A 17 48.80 -30.92 6.68
CA LEU A 17 47.71 -30.63 5.73
C LEU A 17 46.42 -30.13 6.39
N ALA A 18 46.34 -30.09 7.72
CA ALA A 18 45.14 -29.60 8.42
C ALA A 18 45.21 -28.13 8.87
N ALA A 19 46.35 -27.44 8.70
CA ALA A 19 46.51 -26.06 9.20
C ALA A 19 46.31 -24.97 8.13
N GLY A 20 46.35 -25.30 6.84
CA GLY A 20 46.18 -24.32 5.76
C GLY A 20 44.73 -24.10 5.30
N LEU A 21 43.84 -25.10 5.51
CA LEU A 21 42.46 -25.04 5.03
C LEU A 21 41.47 -24.53 6.11
N PHE A 22 41.93 -24.26 7.32
CA PHE A 22 41.06 -23.75 8.40
C PHE A 22 40.95 -22.21 8.42
N LEU A 23 41.84 -21.51 7.72
CA LEU A 23 41.84 -20.04 7.61
C LEU A 23 41.27 -19.51 6.28
N ALA A 24 40.63 -20.36 5.48
CA ALA A 24 39.89 -19.91 4.29
C ALA A 24 38.37 -19.87 4.52
N LEU A 25 37.87 -20.43 5.64
CA LEU A 25 36.44 -20.45 5.97
C LEU A 25 36.02 -19.39 7.00
N LEU A 26 36.96 -18.61 7.55
CA LEU A 26 36.67 -17.47 8.44
C LEU A 26 36.78 -16.10 7.76
N GLY A 27 37.30 -16.03 6.52
CA GLY A 27 37.44 -14.76 5.78
C GLY A 27 36.25 -14.40 4.90
N GLY A 28 35.22 -15.26 4.87
CA GLY A 28 34.04 -15.11 4.02
C GLY A 28 32.82 -14.63 4.78
N ALA A 29 32.96 -13.70 5.73
CA ALA A 29 31.84 -12.83 6.06
C ALA A 29 31.66 -11.88 4.87
N GLY A 30 31.15 -12.46 3.76
CA GLY A 30 30.63 -11.70 2.64
C GLY A 30 29.72 -10.66 3.27
N HIS A 31 30.07 -9.40 3.06
CA HIS A 31 29.12 -8.32 3.28
C HIS A 31 27.93 -8.71 2.41
N ALA A 32 26.89 -9.26 3.03
CA ALA A 32 25.64 -9.41 2.34
C ALA A 32 25.28 -7.99 1.95
N ALA A 33 25.47 -7.67 0.66
CA ALA A 33 25.02 -6.40 0.13
C ALA A 33 23.55 -6.30 0.55
N PRO A 34 23.12 -5.19 1.17
CA PRO A 34 21.71 -5.03 1.51
C PRO A 34 20.93 -5.34 0.24
N LEU A 35 19.95 -6.24 0.35
CA LEU A 35 19.06 -6.53 -0.76
C LEU A 35 18.59 -5.18 -1.31
N PRO A 36 18.66 -4.94 -2.63
CA PRO A 36 18.13 -3.71 -3.18
C PRO A 36 16.71 -3.56 -2.64
N ALA A 37 16.44 -2.40 -2.02
CA ALA A 37 15.10 -2.11 -1.53
C ALA A 37 14.13 -2.42 -2.67
N PRO A 38 12.99 -3.10 -2.39
CA PRO A 38 12.03 -3.40 -3.43
C PRO A 38 11.78 -2.12 -4.22
N GLN A 39 12.10 -2.14 -5.52
CA GLN A 39 11.85 -1.00 -6.37
C GLN A 39 10.35 -0.81 -6.38
N ALA A 40 9.87 0.23 -5.68
CA ALA A 40 8.46 0.54 -5.66
C ALA A 40 8.06 0.86 -7.10
N PHE A 41 7.26 -0.01 -7.70
CA PHE A 41 6.64 0.28 -8.98
C PHE A 41 5.59 1.37 -8.74
N VAL A 42 5.85 2.58 -9.22
CA VAL A 42 4.91 3.70 -9.16
C VAL A 42 4.21 3.82 -10.49
N ARG A 43 2.89 3.71 -10.48
CA ARG A 43 2.03 4.06 -11.62
C ARG A 43 1.44 5.44 -11.38
N GLN A 44 1.57 6.31 -12.37
CA GLN A 44 0.88 7.59 -12.40
C GLN A 44 -0.43 7.45 -13.18
N PHE A 45 -1.49 8.13 -12.71
CA PHE A 45 -2.77 8.24 -13.38
C PHE A 45 -3.02 9.70 -13.76
N GLY A 46 -3.67 9.93 -14.90
CA GLY A 46 -4.04 11.27 -15.34
C GLY A 46 -5.29 11.27 -16.23
N PRO A 47 -5.51 12.36 -17.00
CA PRO A 47 -6.70 12.49 -17.84
C PRO A 47 -6.87 11.37 -18.86
N ALA A 48 -5.77 10.82 -19.37
CA ALA A 48 -5.78 9.68 -20.29
C ALA A 48 -6.32 8.38 -19.65
N ASP A 49 -6.21 8.24 -18.32
CA ASP A 49 -6.78 7.11 -17.58
C ASP A 49 -8.23 7.37 -17.11
N GLY A 50 -8.74 8.60 -17.29
CA GLY A 50 -10.06 9.04 -16.82
C GLY A 50 -10.03 9.89 -15.54
N LEU A 51 -8.86 10.23 -15.00
CA LEU A 51 -8.72 11.17 -13.89
C LEU A 51 -8.44 12.58 -14.44
N SER A 52 -9.50 13.32 -14.75
CA SER A 52 -9.39 14.64 -15.38
C SER A 52 -8.80 15.71 -14.46
N GLN A 53 -9.08 15.64 -13.15
CA GLN A 53 -8.67 16.64 -12.18
C GLN A 53 -7.27 16.32 -11.61
N PRO A 54 -6.29 17.24 -11.72
CA PRO A 54 -4.93 17.00 -11.24
C PRO A 54 -4.77 17.20 -9.73
N PHE A 55 -5.69 17.95 -9.09
CA PHE A 55 -5.64 18.25 -7.66
C PHE A 55 -6.59 17.35 -6.87
N ILE A 56 -6.01 16.57 -5.96
CA ILE A 56 -6.74 15.72 -5.02
C ILE A 56 -6.63 16.34 -3.63
N TYR A 57 -7.76 16.72 -3.04
CA TYR A 57 -7.82 17.40 -1.74
C TYR A 57 -7.96 16.41 -0.58
N CYS A 58 -8.61 15.27 -0.82
CA CYS A 58 -8.75 14.21 0.17
C CYS A 58 -8.86 12.85 -0.52
N LEU A 59 -8.48 11.80 0.20
CA LEU A 59 -8.51 10.43 -0.29
C LEU A 59 -8.97 9.48 0.82
N LEU A 60 -9.85 8.54 0.48
CA LEU A 60 -10.31 7.49 1.37
C LEU A 60 -10.46 6.18 0.59
N GLN A 61 -9.96 5.08 1.13
CA GLN A 61 -10.32 3.75 0.67
C GLN A 61 -11.50 3.26 1.50
N ASP A 62 -12.60 2.88 0.86
CA ASP A 62 -13.73 2.31 1.58
C ASP A 62 -13.52 0.82 1.88
N ARG A 63 -14.37 0.28 2.76
CA ARG A 63 -14.33 -1.15 3.13
C ARG A 63 -14.63 -2.12 1.98
N GLN A 64 -15.14 -1.63 0.85
CA GLN A 64 -15.36 -2.45 -0.36
C GLN A 64 -14.13 -2.42 -1.29
N GLY A 65 -13.11 -1.65 -0.95
CA GLY A 65 -11.87 -1.54 -1.70
C GLY A 65 -11.86 -0.42 -2.75
N TYR A 66 -12.95 0.34 -2.90
CA TYR A 66 -12.96 1.49 -3.80
C TYR A 66 -12.12 2.62 -3.23
N LEU A 67 -11.36 3.31 -4.09
CA LEU A 67 -10.74 4.58 -3.72
C LEU A 67 -11.72 5.71 -4.05
N TRP A 68 -11.87 6.62 -3.10
CA TRP A 68 -12.63 7.84 -3.21
C TRP A 68 -11.67 9.01 -3.15
N LEU A 69 -11.72 9.90 -4.15
CA LEU A 69 -10.83 11.05 -4.28
C LEU A 69 -11.67 12.32 -4.37
N GLY A 70 -11.47 13.25 -3.46
CA GLY A 70 -12.11 14.57 -3.50
C GLY A 70 -11.35 15.52 -4.40
N THR A 71 -12.06 16.16 -5.34
CA THR A 71 -11.51 17.13 -6.29
C THR A 71 -12.31 18.44 -6.24
N ALA A 72 -11.87 19.46 -6.96
CA ALA A 72 -12.62 20.71 -7.11
C ALA A 72 -13.87 20.57 -8.00
N GLU A 73 -13.93 19.53 -8.85
CA GLU A 73 -14.99 19.30 -9.84
C GLU A 73 -15.67 17.94 -9.65
N GLY A 74 -15.81 17.51 -8.40
CA GLY A 74 -16.57 16.32 -8.03
C GLY A 74 -15.82 15.32 -7.16
N LEU A 75 -16.57 14.29 -6.75
CA LEU A 75 -16.06 13.12 -6.05
C LEU A 75 -15.72 12.03 -7.06
N VAL A 76 -14.45 11.64 -7.14
CA VAL A 76 -14.03 10.56 -8.04
C VAL A 76 -14.01 9.22 -7.30
N ARG A 77 -14.61 8.19 -7.88
CA ARG A 77 -14.51 6.80 -7.41
C ARG A 77 -13.64 6.00 -8.37
N TYR A 78 -12.71 5.22 -7.83
CA TYR A 78 -11.87 4.29 -8.58
C TYR A 78 -12.05 2.85 -8.08
N ASP A 79 -12.30 1.93 -9.00
CA ASP A 79 -12.57 0.52 -8.73
C ASP A 79 -11.36 -0.42 -8.92
N GLY A 80 -10.19 0.14 -9.22
CA GLY A 80 -9.00 -0.62 -9.61
C GLY A 80 -8.76 -0.69 -11.12
N ALA A 81 -9.74 -0.27 -11.93
CA ALA A 81 -9.65 -0.23 -13.39
C ALA A 81 -10.15 1.09 -14.00
N ARG A 82 -11.17 1.71 -13.43
CA ARG A 82 -11.89 2.87 -14.00
C ARG A 82 -12.14 3.94 -12.95
N PHE A 83 -11.99 5.19 -13.38
CA PHE A 83 -12.42 6.36 -12.62
C PHE A 83 -13.83 6.78 -13.06
N VAL A 84 -14.66 7.13 -12.08
CA VAL A 84 -16.01 7.68 -12.30
C VAL A 84 -16.13 8.94 -11.46
N THR A 85 -16.41 10.07 -12.09
CA THR A 85 -16.66 11.35 -11.40
C THR A 85 -18.14 11.47 -11.07
N LEU A 86 -18.43 11.80 -9.82
CA LEU A 86 -19.78 12.11 -9.32
C LEU A 86 -19.85 13.60 -9.00
N THR A 87 -20.96 14.21 -9.36
CA THR A 87 -21.20 15.66 -9.23
C THR A 87 -22.53 15.93 -8.52
N THR A 88 -22.92 17.19 -8.43
CA THR A 88 -24.26 17.63 -8.04
C THR A 88 -25.37 16.97 -8.86
N GLN A 89 -25.11 16.61 -10.13
CA GLN A 89 -26.06 15.86 -10.96
C GLN A 89 -26.31 14.44 -10.45
N ASP A 90 -25.36 13.88 -9.69
CA ASP A 90 -25.41 12.54 -9.09
C ASP A 90 -25.86 12.56 -7.62
N GLY A 91 -26.32 13.72 -7.12
CA GLY A 91 -26.85 13.89 -5.77
C GLY A 91 -25.84 14.41 -4.74
N LEU A 92 -24.65 14.86 -5.16
CA LEU A 92 -23.78 15.62 -4.27
C LEU A 92 -24.40 16.99 -3.93
N ALA A 93 -24.01 17.54 -2.78
CA ALA A 93 -24.46 18.86 -2.34
C ALA A 93 -23.75 19.96 -3.12
N GLU A 94 -22.45 19.77 -3.38
CA GLU A 94 -21.57 20.64 -4.15
C GLU A 94 -20.55 19.76 -4.90
N ASP A 95 -19.82 20.34 -5.85
CA ASP A 95 -18.79 19.62 -6.60
C ASP A 95 -17.42 19.67 -5.91
N PHE A 96 -17.14 20.73 -5.14
CA PHE A 96 -15.84 20.88 -4.49
C PHE A 96 -15.78 20.09 -3.19
N VAL A 97 -15.17 18.91 -3.24
CA VAL A 97 -15.02 17.99 -2.12
C VAL A 97 -13.73 18.26 -1.34
N THR A 98 -13.85 18.45 -0.03
CA THR A 98 -12.73 18.78 0.87
C THR A 98 -12.47 17.71 1.93
N GLY A 99 -13.44 16.82 2.18
CA GLY A 99 -13.29 15.77 3.19
C GLY A 99 -14.15 14.55 2.94
N LEU A 100 -13.65 13.40 3.38
CA LEU A 100 -14.31 12.10 3.26
C LEU A 100 -14.22 11.35 4.59
N TRP A 101 -15.30 10.68 4.97
CA TRP A 101 -15.32 9.82 6.15
C TRP A 101 -16.30 8.66 5.98
N GLU A 102 -15.80 7.43 6.12
CA GLU A 102 -16.64 6.23 6.16
C GLU A 102 -16.94 5.86 7.61
N GLU A 103 -18.23 5.76 7.93
CA GLU A 103 -18.71 5.31 9.23
C GLU A 103 -18.35 3.84 9.48
N PRO A 104 -17.58 3.53 10.55
CA PRO A 104 -17.31 2.16 10.91
C PRO A 104 -18.61 1.39 11.18
N GLY A 105 -18.71 0.19 10.64
CA GLY A 105 -19.83 -0.73 10.87
C GLY A 105 -20.98 -0.55 9.88
N THR A 106 -21.39 0.68 9.57
CA THR A 106 -22.51 0.91 8.62
C THR A 106 -22.05 1.05 7.18
N GLY A 107 -20.81 1.48 6.93
CA GLY A 107 -20.32 1.77 5.59
C GLY A 107 -20.94 3.03 4.98
N ARG A 108 -21.54 3.90 5.81
CA ARG A 108 -22.03 5.22 5.39
C ARG A 108 -20.85 6.08 5.00
N LEU A 109 -20.87 6.63 3.79
CA LEU A 109 -19.83 7.54 3.34
C LEU A 109 -20.35 8.96 3.40
N TRP A 110 -19.69 9.78 4.20
CA TRP A 110 -19.93 11.21 4.35
C TRP A 110 -18.92 11.98 3.51
N VAL A 111 -19.42 13.02 2.84
CA VAL A 111 -18.65 13.92 1.99
C VAL A 111 -18.83 15.32 2.52
N ALA A 112 -17.73 15.98 2.85
CA ALA A 112 -17.69 17.39 3.21
C ALA A 112 -17.27 18.21 1.97
N HIS A 113 -17.95 19.33 1.78
CA HIS A 113 -17.73 20.22 0.65
C HIS A 113 -17.19 21.59 1.09
N ASN A 114 -16.68 22.37 0.14
CA ASN A 114 -15.99 23.63 0.41
C ASN A 114 -16.90 24.72 1.02
N GLU A 115 -18.16 24.82 0.59
CA GLU A 115 -19.11 25.84 1.09
C GLU A 115 -19.92 25.35 2.30
N GLY A 116 -19.53 24.21 2.88
CA GLY A 116 -20.14 23.65 4.09
C GLY A 116 -21.29 22.68 3.82
N GLY A 117 -21.63 22.42 2.56
CA GLY A 117 -22.53 21.35 2.15
C GLY A 117 -22.03 19.99 2.61
N ARG A 118 -22.98 19.06 2.75
CA ARG A 118 -22.71 17.68 3.16
C ARG A 118 -23.47 16.72 2.26
N SER A 119 -22.80 15.66 1.84
CA SER A 119 -23.46 14.54 1.15
C SER A 119 -23.28 13.26 1.92
N LEU A 120 -24.29 12.40 1.83
CA LEU A 120 -24.30 11.09 2.47
C LEU A 120 -24.63 10.03 1.42
N ARG A 121 -23.80 8.98 1.39
CA ARG A 121 -24.17 7.68 0.84
C ARG A 121 -24.62 6.77 1.99
N PRO A 122 -25.91 6.40 2.07
CA PRO A 122 -26.46 5.65 3.21
C PRO A 122 -25.91 4.24 3.41
N ALA A 123 -25.48 3.59 2.32
CA ALA A 123 -24.91 2.25 2.34
C ALA A 123 -24.07 1.99 1.08
N PRO A 124 -23.17 0.99 1.10
CA PRO A 124 -22.48 0.55 -0.10
C PRO A 124 -23.43 0.32 -1.29
N GLY A 125 -23.05 0.82 -2.47
CA GLY A 125 -23.84 0.68 -3.70
C GLY A 125 -25.07 1.60 -3.85
N THR A 126 -25.38 2.43 -2.85
CA THR A 126 -26.48 3.42 -2.95
C THR A 126 -25.99 4.76 -3.51
N ALA A 127 -26.92 5.56 -4.04
CA ALA A 127 -26.62 6.91 -4.52
C ALA A 127 -26.33 7.89 -3.37
N PHE A 128 -25.61 8.96 -3.68
CA PHE A 128 -25.43 10.07 -2.76
C PHE A 128 -26.68 10.93 -2.70
N ARG A 129 -26.83 11.64 -1.58
CA ARG A 129 -27.80 12.72 -1.43
C ARG A 129 -27.22 13.84 -0.57
N ALA A 130 -27.59 15.07 -0.89
CA ALA A 130 -27.36 16.20 -0.01
C ALA A 130 -28.09 16.01 1.33
N VAL A 131 -27.45 16.41 2.42
CA VAL A 131 -28.01 16.38 3.78
C VAL A 131 -27.82 17.73 4.44
N ALA A 132 -28.78 18.12 5.29
CA ALA A 132 -28.73 19.39 5.98
C ALA A 132 -27.48 19.48 6.87
N ALA A 133 -26.89 20.68 6.96
CA ALA A 133 -25.71 20.95 7.79
C ALA A 133 -25.95 20.66 9.29
N SER A 134 -27.22 20.64 9.73
CA SER A 134 -27.63 20.25 11.09
C SER A 134 -27.37 18.79 11.41
N VAL A 135 -27.20 17.93 10.40
CA VAL A 135 -26.82 16.53 10.59
C VAL A 135 -25.33 16.48 10.91
N ALA A 136 -25.00 16.28 12.19
CA ALA A 136 -23.63 16.28 12.68
C ALA A 136 -22.76 15.31 11.87
N LEU A 137 -21.63 15.79 11.38
CA LEU A 137 -20.58 14.90 10.89
C LEU A 137 -20.11 14.06 12.08
N PRO A 138 -20.08 12.74 11.94
CA PRO A 138 -19.55 11.90 13.00
C PRO A 138 -18.11 12.28 13.28
N LYS A 139 -17.74 12.32 14.56
CA LYS A 139 -16.36 12.62 14.96
C LYS A 139 -15.48 11.42 14.61
N ALA A 140 -14.35 11.71 13.98
CA ALA A 140 -13.27 10.74 13.77
C ALA A 140 -12.71 10.22 15.09
#